data_AF-A0A9E2QG36-F1
#
_entry.id   AF-A0A9E2QG36-F1
#
_cell.length_a   1.000
_cell.length_b   1.000
_cell.length_c   1.000
_cell.angle_alpha   90.00
_cell.angle_beta   90.00
_cell.angle_gamma   90.00
#
_symmetry.space_group_name_H-M   'P 1'
#
loop_
_entity.id
_entity.type
_entity.pdbx_description
1 polymer ?
#
loop_
_entity_poly.entity_id
_entity_poly.type
_entity_poly.pdbx_seq_one_letter_code
_entity_poly.pdbx_strand_id
1 'polypeptide(L)'
;MLRFGAGSSDMRKILKDDIFLLRLKLIVIMCKAYLHDYPMGKYRREAIIENARSVFDLLSQISSEYAERYGHIFNLQTYAESKGEKNLYFDVFQQRVHLLAVMAKALAEGSPMGYFRTKALKDNIDSICEVITFNSNVGDIKFLKVA
;
A
#
# COMPACT_ATOMS: atom_id res chain seq x y z
N MET A 1 10.31 34.91 -2.97
CA MET A 1 9.35 33.82 -2.70
C MET A 1 9.56 33.33 -1.29
N LEU A 2 8.55 33.41 -0.43
CA LEU A 2 8.56 32.77 0.89
C LEU A 2 8.46 31.24 0.69
N ARG A 3 9.49 30.51 1.10
CA ARG A 3 9.52 29.06 1.02
C ARG A 3 8.87 28.51 2.29
N PHE A 4 7.65 28.03 2.16
CA PHE A 4 6.97 27.30 3.24
C PHE A 4 7.46 25.85 3.24
N GLY A 5 8.11 25.44 4.32
CA GLY A 5 8.66 24.10 4.51
C GLY A 5 9.70 24.08 5.62
N ALA A 6 9.95 22.91 6.20
CA ALA A 6 11.01 22.73 7.19
C ALA A 6 12.39 23.06 6.56
N GLY A 7 13.33 23.55 7.37
CA GLY A 7 14.69 23.80 6.91
C GLY A 7 15.34 22.50 6.40
N SER A 8 16.34 22.60 5.51
CA SER A 8 17.01 21.41 4.96
C SER A 8 17.66 20.53 6.04
N SER A 9 17.95 21.09 7.23
CA SER A 9 18.41 20.37 8.42
C SER A 9 17.35 19.49 9.07
N ASP A 10 16.07 19.82 8.88
CA ASP A 10 14.93 19.16 9.55
C ASP A 10 14.23 18.16 8.63
N MET A 11 14.66 18.07 7.36
CA MET A 11 14.11 17.12 6.39
C MET A 11 14.73 15.74 6.58
N ARG A 12 13.95 14.79 7.11
CA ARG A 12 14.34 13.38 7.14
C ARG A 12 14.53 12.86 5.70
N LYS A 13 15.56 12.05 5.49
CA LYS A 13 15.75 11.32 4.22
C LYS A 13 14.54 10.43 3.93
N ILE A 14 14.00 10.54 2.72
CA ILE A 14 12.93 9.67 2.23
C ILE A 14 13.53 8.30 1.91
N LEU A 15 13.00 7.27 2.56
CA LEU A 15 13.38 5.88 2.36
C LEU A 15 12.43 5.20 1.36
N LYS A 16 12.86 4.04 0.85
CA LYS A 16 12.06 3.20 -0.05
C LYS A 16 10.71 2.82 0.55
N ASP A 17 10.71 2.48 1.83
CA ASP A 17 9.50 2.12 2.60
C ASP A 17 8.50 3.29 2.68
N ASP A 18 9.00 4.54 2.73
CA ASP A 18 8.15 5.73 2.73
C ASP A 18 7.47 5.91 1.37
N ILE A 19 8.23 5.75 0.29
CA ILE A 19 7.71 5.84 -1.08
C ILE A 19 6.66 4.75 -1.29
N PHE A 20 6.96 3.51 -0.89
CA PHE A 20 6.02 2.40 -0.94
C PHE A 20 4.73 2.74 -0.18
N LEU A 21 4.83 3.20 1.07
CA LEU A 21 3.67 3.50 1.91
C LEU A 21 2.83 4.64 1.33
N LEU A 22 3.46 5.70 0.82
CA LEU A 22 2.77 6.82 0.17
C LEU A 22 2.01 6.36 -1.09
N ARG A 23 2.66 5.56 -1.95
CA ARG A 23 2.06 5.01 -3.17
C ARG A 23 0.91 4.05 -2.84
N LEU A 24 1.07 3.21 -1.81
CA LEU A 24 0.02 2.30 -1.33
C LEU A 24 -1.20 3.06 -0.81
N LYS A 25 -0.98 4.08 0.04
CA LYS A 25 -2.06 4.96 0.53
C LYS A 25 -2.79 5.64 -0.62
N LEU A 26 -2.06 6.09 -1.64
CA LEU A 26 -2.68 6.72 -2.80
C LEU A 26 -3.57 5.75 -3.59
N ILE A 27 -3.13 4.50 -3.82
CA ILE A 27 -3.97 3.47 -4.46
C ILE A 27 -5.23 3.22 -3.63
N VAL A 28 -5.09 3.07 -2.31
CA VAL A 28 -6.24 2.86 -1.41
C VAL A 28 -7.26 3.98 -1.57
N ILE A 29 -6.81 5.25 -1.56
CA ILE A 29 -7.69 6.41 -1.76
C ILE A 29 -8.35 6.37 -3.13
N MET A 30 -7.60 6.09 -4.20
CA MET A 30 -8.13 6.05 -5.57
C MET A 30 -9.15 4.92 -5.76
N CYS A 31 -8.91 3.73 -5.20
CA CYS A 31 -9.85 2.62 -5.24
C CYS A 31 -11.09 2.90 -4.38
N LYS A 32 -10.96 3.52 -3.20
CA LYS A 32 -12.11 3.97 -2.42
C LYS A 32 -12.96 4.97 -3.18
N ALA A 33 -12.33 5.96 -3.83
CA ALA A 33 -13.04 6.90 -4.69
C ALA A 33 -13.79 6.18 -5.82
N TYR A 34 -13.18 5.20 -6.48
CA TYR A 34 -13.89 4.40 -7.48
C TYR A 34 -15.13 3.69 -6.91
N LEU A 35 -15.02 3.09 -5.72
CA LEU A 35 -16.12 2.38 -5.05
C LEU A 35 -17.29 3.30 -4.66
N HIS A 36 -17.06 4.62 -4.62
CA HIS A 36 -18.06 5.64 -4.35
C HIS A 36 -18.50 6.38 -5.64
N ASP A 37 -18.37 5.72 -6.80
CA ASP A 37 -18.80 6.21 -8.11
C ASP A 37 -18.12 7.53 -8.55
N TYR A 38 -16.95 7.85 -7.98
CA TYR A 38 -16.19 9.02 -8.44
C TYR A 38 -15.63 8.76 -9.84
N PRO A 39 -15.77 9.73 -10.77
CA PRO A 39 -15.43 9.51 -12.17
C PRO A 39 -13.92 9.28 -12.35
N MET A 40 -13.56 8.22 -13.06
CA MET A 40 -12.17 7.94 -13.43
C MET A 40 -11.88 8.46 -14.84
N GLY A 41 -11.46 9.73 -14.93
CA GLY A 41 -10.91 10.31 -16.16
C GLY A 41 -9.56 9.70 -16.55
N LYS A 42 -9.10 9.98 -17.77
CA LYS A 42 -7.84 9.44 -18.33
C LYS A 42 -6.66 9.52 -17.37
N TYR A 43 -6.38 10.71 -16.83
CA TYR A 43 -5.25 10.93 -15.93
C TYR A 43 -5.35 10.15 -14.61
N ARG A 44 -6.55 9.98 -14.06
CA ARG A 44 -6.76 9.19 -12.84
C ARG A 44 -6.49 7.71 -13.10
N ARG A 45 -6.91 7.18 -14.25
CA ARG A 45 -6.62 5.80 -14.65
C ARG A 45 -5.13 5.57 -14.84
N GLU A 46 -4.46 6.47 -15.57
CA GLU A 46 -3.01 6.40 -15.77
C GLU A 46 -2.26 6.46 -14.44
N ALA A 47 -2.66 7.35 -13.53
CA ALA A 47 -2.10 7.41 -12.18
C ALA A 47 -2.32 6.11 -11.40
N ILE A 48 -3.52 5.51 -11.45
CA ILE A 48 -3.76 4.22 -10.80
C ILE A 48 -2.83 3.14 -11.35
N ILE A 49 -2.67 3.06 -12.68
CA ILE A 49 -1.81 2.06 -13.33
C ILE A 49 -0.35 2.24 -12.91
N GLU A 50 0.18 3.46 -12.94
CA GLU A 50 1.56 3.75 -12.55
C GLU A 50 1.81 3.43 -11.06
N ASN A 51 0.89 3.85 -10.19
CA ASN A 51 1.00 3.58 -8.76
C ASN A 51 0.90 2.08 -8.48
N ALA A 52 -0.01 1.36 -9.14
CA ALA A 52 -0.17 -0.08 -8.98
C ALA A 52 1.10 -0.85 -9.35
N ARG A 53 1.71 -0.53 -10.49
CA ARG A 53 3.01 -1.11 -10.89
C ARG A 53 4.08 -0.80 -9.86
N SER A 54 4.21 0.47 -9.48
CA SER A 54 5.21 0.91 -8.50
C SER A 54 5.07 0.20 -7.16
N VAL A 55 3.84 0.06 -6.63
CA VAL A 55 3.59 -0.63 -5.36
C VAL A 55 3.95 -2.11 -5.43
N PHE A 56 3.60 -2.76 -6.54
CA PHE A 56 3.92 -4.17 -6.76
C PHE A 56 5.43 -4.41 -6.80
N ASP A 57 6.14 -3.59 -7.58
CA ASP A 57 7.59 -3.71 -7.76
C ASP A 57 8.34 -3.35 -6.46
N LEU A 58 7.97 -2.24 -5.82
CA LEU A 58 8.59 -1.81 -4.56
C LEU A 58 8.42 -2.85 -3.47
N LEU A 59 7.21 -3.42 -3.32
CA LEU A 59 6.96 -4.47 -2.33
C LEU A 59 7.83 -5.70 -2.61
N SER A 60 7.87 -6.17 -3.86
CA SER A 60 8.70 -7.32 -4.24
C SER A 60 10.18 -7.10 -3.92
N GLN A 61 10.69 -5.91 -4.20
CA GLN A 61 12.08 -5.59 -3.88
C GLN A 61 12.32 -5.47 -2.37
N ILE A 62 11.40 -4.86 -1.61
CA ILE A 62 11.47 -4.80 -0.14
C ILE A 62 11.51 -6.24 0.40
N SER A 63 10.58 -7.10 -0.01
CA SER A 63 10.54 -8.51 0.38
C SER A 63 11.85 -9.25 0.09
N SER A 64 12.45 -9.04 -1.09
CA SER A 64 13.77 -9.61 -1.44
C SER A 64 14.87 -9.13 -0.50
N GLU A 65 14.98 -7.82 -0.27
CA GLU A 65 15.99 -7.23 0.63
C GLU A 65 15.84 -7.75 2.08
N TYR A 66 14.61 -7.93 2.55
CA TYR A 66 14.34 -8.54 3.86
C TYR A 66 14.75 -10.03 3.87
N ALA A 67 14.43 -10.80 2.84
CA ALA A 67 14.82 -12.21 2.75
C ALA A 67 16.34 -12.41 2.70
N GLU A 68 17.05 -11.55 1.96
CA GLU A 68 18.53 -11.57 1.90
C GLU A 68 19.16 -11.18 3.25
N ARG A 69 18.62 -10.16 3.92
CA ARG A 69 19.18 -9.66 5.19
C ARG A 69 18.91 -10.57 6.39
N TYR A 70 17.75 -11.22 6.43
CA TYR A 70 17.32 -12.03 7.58
C TYR A 70 17.37 -13.55 7.32
N GLY A 71 17.88 -13.96 6.16
CA GLY A 71 17.99 -15.36 5.74
C GLY A 71 16.66 -15.93 5.21
N HIS A 72 16.75 -16.96 4.37
CA HIS A 72 15.70 -17.72 3.66
C HIS A 72 14.59 -18.32 4.57
N ILE A 73 13.91 -17.51 5.38
CA ILE A 73 12.67 -17.88 6.10
C ILE A 73 11.46 -17.79 5.14
N PHE A 74 11.67 -17.31 3.92
CA PHE A 74 10.66 -17.11 2.89
C PHE A 74 10.50 -18.29 1.91
N ASN A 75 10.83 -19.51 2.32
CA ASN A 75 10.32 -20.67 1.59
C ASN A 75 8.86 -20.85 1.97
N LEU A 76 8.02 -20.29 1.09
CA LEU A 76 6.62 -20.58 0.88
C LEU A 76 6.25 -21.97 1.46
N GLN A 77 5.46 -21.94 2.54
CA GLN A 77 4.61 -23.04 3.04
C GLN A 77 5.10 -23.99 4.16
N THR A 78 6.32 -23.88 4.73
CA THR A 78 6.76 -24.83 5.80
C THR A 78 7.59 -24.23 6.95
N TYR A 79 7.22 -23.06 7.46
CA TYR A 79 7.77 -22.54 8.74
C TYR A 79 6.70 -22.03 9.71
N ALA A 80 5.50 -22.63 9.65
CA ALA A 80 4.38 -22.28 10.52
C ALA A 80 4.57 -22.70 11.99
N GLU A 81 5.63 -23.42 12.37
CA GLU A 81 5.65 -24.12 13.66
C GLU A 81 6.71 -23.67 14.68
N SER A 82 7.49 -22.59 14.46
CA SER A 82 8.49 -22.21 15.50
C SER A 82 8.61 -20.73 15.90
N LYS A 83 7.93 -19.77 15.24
CA LYS A 83 7.80 -18.35 15.71
C LYS A 83 6.45 -17.73 15.29
N GLY A 84 5.37 -18.41 15.63
CA GLY A 84 4.12 -18.57 14.87
C GLY A 84 3.10 -17.45 14.72
N GLU A 85 3.43 -16.15 14.76
CA GLU A 85 2.37 -15.12 14.50
C GLU A 85 2.82 -13.93 13.63
N LYS A 86 4.04 -13.40 13.84
CA LYS A 86 4.47 -12.17 13.14
C LYS A 86 4.80 -12.39 11.65
N ASN A 87 5.33 -13.55 11.29
CA ASN A 87 5.70 -13.84 9.89
C ASN A 87 4.46 -14.11 9.03
N LEU A 88 3.48 -14.83 9.56
CA LEU A 88 2.18 -15.05 8.90
C LEU A 88 1.47 -13.72 8.59
N TYR A 89 1.51 -12.77 9.53
CA TYR A 89 0.88 -11.47 9.35
C TYR A 89 1.52 -10.64 8.23
N PHE A 90 2.85 -10.69 8.10
CA PHE A 90 3.57 -9.97 7.05
C PHE A 90 3.35 -10.60 5.66
N ASP A 91 3.36 -11.93 5.56
CA ASP A 91 3.10 -12.64 4.31
C ASP A 91 1.68 -12.38 3.80
N VAL A 92 0.69 -12.43 4.70
CA VAL A 92 -0.70 -12.11 4.37
C VAL A 92 -0.82 -10.65 3.93
N PHE A 93 -0.19 -9.71 4.63
CA PHE A 93 -0.20 -8.30 4.21
C PHE A 93 0.40 -8.12 2.81
N GLN A 94 1.54 -8.75 2.52
CA GLN A 94 2.16 -8.70 1.20
C GLN A 94 1.22 -9.21 0.10
N GLN A 95 0.59 -10.36 0.33
CA GLN A 95 -0.38 -10.94 -0.61
C GLN A 95 -1.56 -10.00 -0.85
N ARG A 96 -2.09 -9.37 0.21
CA ARG A 96 -3.18 -8.40 0.10
C ARG A 96 -2.78 -7.17 -0.70
N VAL A 97 -1.58 -6.64 -0.49
CA VAL A 97 -1.06 -5.48 -1.24
C VAL A 97 -0.83 -5.84 -2.71
N HIS A 98 -0.25 -6.99 -3.03
CA HIS A 98 -0.12 -7.45 -4.42
C HIS A 98 -1.49 -7.63 -5.08
N LEU A 99 -2.44 -8.24 -4.38
CA LEU A 99 -3.81 -8.36 -4.87
C LEU A 99 -4.44 -6.99 -5.15
N LEU A 100 -4.27 -6.02 -4.25
CA LEU A 100 -4.75 -4.65 -4.45
C LEU A 100 -4.15 -4.03 -5.71
N ALA A 101 -2.83 -4.14 -5.91
CA ALA A 101 -2.17 -3.59 -7.09
C ALA A 101 -2.71 -4.20 -8.39
N VAL A 102 -2.89 -5.52 -8.44
CA VAL A 102 -3.47 -6.21 -9.59
C VAL A 102 -4.92 -5.76 -9.86
N MET A 103 -5.75 -5.71 -8.82
CA MET A 103 -7.15 -5.29 -8.94
C MET A 103 -7.28 -3.83 -9.38
N ALA A 104 -6.47 -2.94 -8.79
CA ALA A 104 -6.46 -1.52 -9.12
C ALA A 104 -6.07 -1.28 -10.58
N LYS A 105 -5.03 -1.97 -11.06
CA LYS A 105 -4.62 -1.92 -12.46
C LYS A 105 -5.72 -2.42 -13.40
N ALA A 106 -6.29 -3.59 -13.13
CA ALA A 106 -7.35 -4.18 -13.95
C ALA A 106 -8.57 -3.25 -14.07
N LEU A 107 -8.98 -2.64 -12.94
CA LEU A 107 -10.05 -1.65 -12.87
C LEU A 107 -9.74 -0.41 -13.72
N ALA A 108 -8.53 0.13 -13.62
CA ALA A 108 -8.12 1.32 -14.38
C ALA A 108 -8.02 1.03 -15.90
N GLU A 109 -7.71 -0.22 -16.27
CA GLU A 109 -7.72 -0.71 -17.65
C GLU A 109 -9.15 -0.95 -18.20
N GLY A 110 -10.19 -0.74 -17.38
CA GLY A 110 -11.59 -0.86 -17.80
C GLY A 110 -12.17 -2.26 -17.62
N SER A 111 -11.54 -3.11 -16.82
CA SER A 111 -12.11 -4.42 -16.49
C SER A 111 -13.44 -4.26 -15.75
N PRO A 112 -14.48 -5.05 -16.10
CA PRO A 112 -15.79 -4.91 -15.48
C PRO A 112 -15.73 -5.27 -13.98
N MET A 113 -16.34 -4.44 -13.13
CA MET A 113 -16.44 -4.69 -11.69
C MET A 113 -17.87 -5.09 -11.33
N GLY A 114 -18.14 -6.40 -11.40
CA GLY A 114 -19.40 -6.96 -10.89
C GLY A 114 -19.39 -7.06 -9.36
N TYR A 115 -20.56 -7.33 -8.77
CA TYR A 115 -20.79 -7.38 -7.32
C TYR A 115 -19.67 -8.08 -6.53
N PHE A 116 -19.29 -9.31 -6.93
CA PHE A 116 -18.25 -10.08 -6.22
C PHE A 116 -16.87 -9.45 -6.29
N ARG A 117 -16.49 -8.84 -7.42
CA ARG A 117 -15.19 -8.16 -7.58
C ARG A 117 -15.14 -6.87 -6.79
N THR A 118 -16.25 -6.13 -6.76
CA THR A 118 -16.42 -4.93 -5.94
C THR A 118 -16.30 -5.27 -4.46
N LYS A 119 -16.98 -6.33 -4.01
CA LYS A 119 -16.89 -6.81 -2.63
C LYS A 119 -15.46 -7.25 -2.27
N ALA A 120 -14.83 -8.06 -3.11
CA ALA A 120 -13.45 -8.49 -2.90
C ALA A 120 -12.46 -7.32 -2.82
N LEU A 121 -12.64 -6.28 -3.65
CA LEU A 121 -11.81 -5.07 -3.61
C LEU A 121 -11.98 -4.36 -2.27
N LYS A 122 -13.23 -4.18 -1.83
CA LYS A 122 -13.54 -3.55 -0.55
C LYS A 122 -12.93 -4.32 0.63
N ASP A 123 -13.19 -5.61 0.72
CA ASP A 123 -12.69 -6.47 1.80
C ASP A 123 -11.15 -6.45 1.85
N ASN A 124 -10.49 -6.45 0.68
CA ASN A 124 -9.03 -6.36 0.60
C ASN A 124 -8.50 -4.99 1.06
N ILE A 125 -9.16 -3.89 0.67
CA ILE A 125 -8.80 -2.53 1.10
C ILE A 125 -8.94 -2.39 2.61
N ASP A 126 -10.03 -2.90 3.19
CA ASP A 126 -10.30 -2.81 4.62
C ASP A 126 -9.22 -3.55 5.42
N SER A 127 -8.85 -4.77 5.01
CA SER A 127 -7.74 -5.53 5.63
C SER A 127 -6.38 -4.80 5.55
N ILE A 128 -6.07 -4.17 4.41
CA ILE A 128 -4.85 -3.37 4.27
C ILE A 128 -4.89 -2.13 5.16
N CYS A 129 -6.05 -1.47 5.23
CA CYS A 129 -6.25 -0.27 6.04
C CYS A 129 -6.10 -0.57 7.53
N GLU A 130 -6.59 -1.71 8.02
CA GLU A 130 -6.36 -2.16 9.39
C GLU A 130 -4.85 -2.20 9.67
N VAL A 131 -4.08 -2.93 8.86
CA VAL A 131 -2.63 -3.08 9.04
C VAL A 131 -1.89 -1.73 9.00
N ILE A 132 -2.21 -0.87 8.03
CA ILE A 132 -1.54 0.44 7.89
C ILE A 132 -1.94 1.39 9.02
N THR A 133 -3.19 1.34 9.50
CA THR A 133 -3.67 2.22 10.59
C THR A 133 -3.05 1.82 11.93
N PHE A 134 -2.91 0.53 12.22
CA PHE A 134 -2.22 0.05 13.43
C PHE A 134 -0.71 0.30 13.42
N ASN A 135 -0.08 0.38 12.24
CA ASN A 135 1.32 0.79 12.10
C ASN A 135 1.52 2.31 12.00
N SER A 136 0.45 3.07 11.80
CA SER A 136 0.46 4.53 11.87
C SER A 136 0.25 4.90 13.33
N ASN A 137 1.30 4.83 14.16
CA ASN A 137 1.23 5.33 15.53
C ASN A 137 0.83 6.82 15.45
N VAL A 138 -0.46 7.08 15.66
CA VAL A 138 -1.14 8.38 15.47
C VAL A 138 -0.58 9.44 16.43
N GLY A 139 0.29 9.06 17.36
CA GLY A 139 1.06 9.95 18.23
C GLY A 139 2.02 10.92 17.50
N ASP A 140 2.41 10.64 16.25
CA ASP A 140 3.33 11.49 15.48
C ASP A 140 2.65 12.43 14.47
N ILE A 141 1.32 12.39 14.32
CA ILE A 141 0.58 13.30 13.42
C ILE A 141 0.13 14.54 14.20
N LYS A 142 1.09 15.39 14.60
CA LYS A 142 0.85 16.73 15.19
C LYS A 142 0.49 17.82 14.16
N PHE A 143 -0.21 17.50 13.07
CA PHE A 143 -0.48 18.49 12.00
C PHE A 143 -1.96 18.75 11.67
N LEU A 144 -2.89 18.35 12.53
CA LEU A 144 -4.28 18.81 12.43
C LEU A 144 -4.75 19.45 13.74
N LYS A 145 -4.04 20.48 14.18
CA LYS A 145 -4.66 21.58 14.94
C LYS A 145 -4.62 22.81 14.03
N VAL A 146 -5.69 22.99 13.27
CA VAL A 146 -5.99 24.30 12.68
C VAL A 146 -6.51 25.15 13.84
N ALA A 147 -5.75 26.17 14.20
CA ALA A 147 -6.25 27.38 14.85
C ALA A 147 -6.51 28.41 13.76
#